data_AF-A0A524QBR3-F1
#
_entry.id   AF-A0A524QBR3-F1
#
_cell.length_a   1.000
_cell.length_b   1.000
_cell.length_c   1.000
_cell.angle_alpha   90.00
_cell.angle_beta   90.00
_cell.angle_gamma   90.00
#
_symmetry.space_group_name_H-M   'P 1'
#
loop_
_entity.id
_entity.type
_entity.pdbx_description
1 polymer ?
#
loop_
_entity_poly.entity_id
_entity_poly.type
_entity_poly.pdbx_seq_one_letter_code
_entity_poly.pdbx_strand_id
1 'polypeptide(L)'
;MKPQYVGIGMTSVRTRDRLIDRLRAEGIRDEQVLGAMRAVPRHIFVDEALASRAYEDTALPIGAGQTISQPYIVARMTEAIVNGKRHSK
;
A
#
# COMPACT_ATOMS: atom_id res chain seq x y z
N MET A 1 -6.14 -17.46 1.34
CA MET A 1 -6.45 -16.83 0.04
C MET A 1 -5.20 -16.90 -0.82
N LYS A 2 -5.20 -17.67 -1.93
CA LYS A 2 -4.01 -17.76 -2.80
C LYS A 2 -3.85 -16.43 -3.53
N PRO A 3 -2.65 -15.83 -3.61
CA PRO A 3 -2.49 -14.55 -4.29
C PRO A 3 -2.50 -14.80 -5.80
N GLN A 4 -3.66 -14.60 -6.42
CA GLN A 4 -3.90 -14.78 -7.86
C GLN A 4 -3.19 -13.72 -8.73
N TYR A 5 -2.38 -12.85 -8.10
CA TYR A 5 -1.70 -11.70 -8.71
C TYR A 5 -0.18 -11.70 -8.46
N VAL A 6 0.42 -12.86 -8.14
CA VAL A 6 1.89 -12.99 -8.14
C VAL A 6 2.35 -13.10 -9.60
N GLY A 7 3.10 -12.11 -10.08
CA GLY A 7 3.67 -12.11 -11.43
C GLY A 7 2.82 -11.45 -12.52
N ILE A 8 1.73 -10.75 -12.17
CA ILE A 8 0.99 -9.90 -13.12
C ILE A 8 1.69 -8.53 -13.16
N GLY A 9 2.22 -8.15 -14.34
CA GLY A 9 2.88 -6.86 -14.58
C GLY A 9 4.25 -6.67 -13.88
N MET A 10 4.91 -5.55 -14.19
CA MET A 10 6.30 -5.19 -13.84
C MET A 10 6.62 -4.98 -12.33
N THR A 11 5.97 -5.66 -11.38
CA THR A 11 6.24 -5.39 -9.94
C THR A 11 6.53 -6.65 -9.14
N SER A 12 7.82 -6.99 -9.14
CA SER A 12 8.42 -8.03 -8.32
C SER A 12 8.15 -7.80 -6.82
N VAL A 13 8.20 -8.90 -6.04
CA VAL A 13 8.18 -8.86 -4.57
C VAL A 13 9.14 -7.80 -4.01
N ARG A 14 10.32 -7.65 -4.62
CA ARG A 14 11.34 -6.67 -4.24
C ARG A 14 10.86 -5.21 -4.31
N THR A 15 10.03 -4.85 -5.28
CA THR A 15 9.48 -3.49 -5.39
C THR A 15 8.54 -3.18 -4.23
N ARG A 16 7.73 -4.17 -3.84
CA ARG A 16 6.83 -4.07 -2.70
C ARG A 16 7.61 -3.94 -1.39
N ASP A 17 8.65 -4.77 -1.23
CA ASP A 17 9.50 -4.75 -0.04
C ASP A 17 10.17 -3.38 0.16
N ARG A 18 10.67 -2.76 -0.92
CA ARG A 18 11.22 -1.40 -0.86
C ARG A 18 10.22 -0.33 -0.44
N LEU A 19 8.94 -0.49 -0.76
CA LEU A 19 7.89 0.40 -0.25
C LEU A 19 7.71 0.18 1.26
N ILE A 20 7.63 -1.08 1.69
CA ILE A 20 7.45 -1.42 3.12
C ILE A 20 8.61 -0.91 3.97
N ASP A 21 9.85 -1.04 3.50
CA ASP A 21 11.02 -0.52 4.22
C ASP A 21 10.97 1.00 4.39
N ARG A 22 10.50 1.74 3.37
CA ARG A 22 10.29 3.19 3.45
C ARG A 22 9.19 3.54 4.44
N LEU A 23 8.03 2.89 4.36
CA LEU A 23 6.93 3.11 5.30
C LEU A 23 7.36 2.87 6.75
N ARG A 24 8.17 1.82 6.99
CA ARG A 24 8.74 1.56 8.30
C ARG A 24 9.69 2.67 8.75
N ALA A 25 10.57 3.15 7.87
CA ALA A 25 11.48 4.26 8.15
C ALA A 25 10.74 5.58 8.46
N GLU A 26 9.57 5.80 7.84
CA GLU A 26 8.72 6.99 8.04
C GLU A 26 7.79 6.88 9.27
N GLY A 27 7.89 5.78 10.02
CA GLY A 27 7.27 5.63 11.33
C GLY A 27 6.01 4.78 11.39
N ILE A 28 5.65 4.04 10.34
CA ILE A 28 4.64 2.98 10.44
C ILE A 28 5.23 1.81 11.23
N ARG A 29 4.60 1.43 12.34
CA ARG A 29 5.10 0.43 13.29
C ARG A 29 4.24 -0.83 13.36
N ASP A 30 2.96 -0.74 12.99
CA ASP A 30 2.07 -1.90 13.01
C ASP A 30 2.42 -2.89 11.88
N GLU A 31 3.01 -4.04 12.25
CA GLU A 31 3.42 -5.08 11.31
C GLU A 31 2.23 -5.78 10.61
N GLN A 32 1.01 -5.74 11.18
CA GLN A 32 -0.18 -6.25 10.49
C GLN A 32 -0.55 -5.30 9.33
N VAL A 33 -0.47 -3.99 9.58
CA VAL A 33 -0.66 -2.97 8.53
C VAL A 33 0.41 -3.10 7.44
N LEU A 34 1.69 -3.19 7.81
CA LEU A 34 2.78 -3.38 6.86
C LEU A 34 2.63 -4.68 6.04
N GLY A 35 2.22 -5.77 6.70
CA GLY A 35 1.91 -7.04 6.04
C GLY A 35 0.78 -6.91 5.02
N ALA A 36 -0.30 -6.21 5.36
CA ALA A 36 -1.40 -5.95 4.44
C ALA A 36 -0.98 -5.08 3.24
N MET A 37 -0.22 -4.00 3.49
CA MET A 37 0.33 -3.13 2.45
C MET A 37 1.24 -3.89 1.49
N ARG A 38 1.97 -4.91 1.97
CA ARG A 38 2.85 -5.77 1.15
C ARG A 38 2.04 -6.73 0.28
N ALA A 39 0.99 -7.32 0.85
CA ALA A 39 0.21 -8.38 0.24
C ALA A 39 -0.74 -7.87 -0.85
N VAL A 40 -1.35 -6.70 -0.66
CA VAL A 40 -2.31 -6.12 -1.60
C VAL A 40 -1.57 -5.61 -2.85
N PRO A 41 -1.92 -6.10 -4.06
CA PRO A 41 -1.25 -5.71 -5.30
C PRO A 41 -1.71 -4.32 -5.76
N ARG A 42 -1.23 -3.24 -5.12
CA ARG A 42 -1.64 -1.85 -5.37
C ARG A 42 -1.72 -1.44 -6.85
N HIS A 43 -0.87 -1.99 -7.71
CA HIS A 43 -0.84 -1.69 -9.15
C HIS A 43 -2.12 -2.11 -9.91
N ILE A 44 -2.96 -3.00 -9.38
CA ILE A 44 -4.24 -3.36 -10.04
C ILE A 44 -5.31 -2.28 -9.88
N PHE A 45 -5.07 -1.29 -9.02
CA PHE A 45 -6.00 -0.21 -8.71
C PHE A 45 -5.66 1.10 -9.43
N VAL A 46 -4.72 1.06 -10.38
CA VAL A 46 -4.32 2.21 -11.22
C VAL A 46 -4.28 1.78 -12.67
N ASP A 47 -4.30 2.75 -13.58
CA ASP A 47 -4.12 2.49 -15.01
C ASP A 47 -2.78 1.78 -15.28
N GLU A 48 -2.75 0.90 -16.29
CA GLU A 48 -1.57 0.10 -16.65
C GLU A 48 -0.33 0.98 -16.92
N ALA A 49 -0.54 2.16 -17.54
CA ALA A 49 0.51 3.14 -17.80
C ALA A 49 1.18 3.69 -16.52
N LEU A 50 0.51 3.59 -15.36
CA LEU A 50 0.99 4.05 -14.06
C LEU A 50 1.46 2.89 -13.16
N ALA A 51 1.36 1.64 -13.62
CA ALA A 51 1.68 0.46 -12.80
C ALA A 51 3.12 0.47 -12.28
N SER A 52 4.08 1.01 -13.05
CA SER A 52 5.48 1.16 -12.63
C SER A 52 5.67 2.12 -11.45
N ARG A 53 4.75 3.09 -11.29
CA ARG A 53 4.76 4.11 -10.24
C ARG A 53 3.89 3.74 -9.05
N ALA A 54 3.13 2.64 -9.11
CA ALA A 54 2.17 2.25 -8.09
C ALA A 54 2.77 2.09 -6.67
N TYR A 55 4.09 1.87 -6.56
CA TYR A 55 4.84 1.69 -5.31
C TYR A 55 5.80 2.85 -5.00
N GLU A 56 5.64 3.98 -5.69
CA GLU A 56 6.14 5.28 -5.23
C GLU A 56 5.23 5.77 -4.09
N ASP A 57 5.80 6.48 -3.11
CA ASP A 57 4.97 7.10 -2.06
C ASP A 57 4.35 8.40 -2.59
N THR A 58 3.42 8.25 -3.54
CA THR A 58 2.75 9.36 -4.21
C THR A 58 1.29 9.01 -4.48
N ALA A 59 0.46 10.04 -4.60
CA ALA A 59 -0.93 9.87 -5.04
C ALA A 59 -0.94 9.69 -6.55
N LEU A 60 -1.81 8.82 -7.05
CA LEU A 60 -1.94 8.55 -8.50
C LEU A 60 -3.39 8.74 -8.94
N PRO A 61 -3.63 9.27 -10.15
CA PRO A 61 -4.97 9.38 -10.69
C PRO A 61 -5.57 7.98 -10.94
N ILE A 62 -6.89 7.87 -10.73
CA ILE A 62 -7.67 6.64 -10.98
C ILE A 62 -8.90 6.91 -11.87
N GLY A 63 -8.86 8.02 -12.63
CA GLY A 63 -9.97 8.48 -13.46
C GLY A 63 -10.97 9.36 -12.70
N ALA A 64 -11.92 9.95 -13.45
CA ALA A 64 -13.00 10.81 -12.92
C ALA A 64 -12.55 11.95 -11.99
N GLY A 65 -11.34 12.49 -12.21
CA GLY A 65 -10.76 13.53 -11.36
C GLY A 65 -10.39 13.06 -9.94
N GLN A 66 -10.39 11.75 -9.68
CA GLN A 66 -10.05 11.15 -8.38
C GLN A 66 -8.63 10.61 -8.36
N THR A 67 -8.09 10.43 -7.15
CA THR A 67 -6.78 9.84 -6.92
C THR A 67 -6.84 8.71 -5.90
N ILE A 68 -5.99 7.71 -6.06
CA ILE A 68 -5.64 6.80 -4.97
C ILE A 68 -4.60 7.50 -4.08
N SER A 69 -4.85 7.52 -2.77
CA SER A 69 -3.99 8.18 -1.79
C SER A 69 -2.60 7.57 -1.73
N GLN A 70 -1.62 8.36 -1.29
CA GLN A 70 -0.24 7.93 -1.03
C GLN A 70 -0.21 6.68 -0.12
N PRO A 71 0.65 5.68 -0.40
CA PRO A 71 0.86 4.54 0.49
C PRO A 71 1.04 4.91 1.97
N TYR A 72 1.82 5.94 2.28
CA TYR A 72 2.03 6.41 3.65
C TYR A 72 0.74 6.82 4.33
N ILE A 73 -0.08 7.64 3.66
CA ILE A 73 -1.35 8.12 4.22
C ILE A 73 -2.29 6.94 4.49
N VAL A 74 -2.40 5.99 3.57
CA VAL A 74 -3.21 4.77 3.77
C VAL A 74 -2.69 3.97 4.97
N ALA A 75 -1.39 3.77 5.08
CA ALA A 75 -0.78 3.06 6.20
C ALA A 75 -1.03 3.78 7.54
N ARG A 76 -0.83 5.10 7.61
CA ARG A 76 -1.06 5.92 8.82
C ARG A 76 -2.52 5.88 9.27
N MET A 77 -3.46 6.05 8.35
CA MET A 77 -4.89 5.99 8.67
C MET A 77 -5.29 4.62 9.18
N THR A 78 -4.78 3.56 8.54
CA THR A 78 -5.07 2.18 8.93
C THR A 78 -4.49 1.87 10.31
N GLU A 79 -3.24 2.26 10.55
CA GLU A 79 -2.57 2.10 11.85
C GLU A 79 -3.32 2.81 12.98
N ALA A 80 -3.81 4.03 12.74
CA ALA A 80 -4.60 4.78 13.72
C ALA A 80 -5.90 4.04 14.08
N ILE A 81 -6.57 3.43 13.11
CA ILE A 81 -7.81 2.65 13.35
C ILE A 81 -7.50 1.34 14.08
N VAL A 82 -6.49 0.59 13.64
CA VAL A 82 -6.13 -0.70 14.24
C VAL A 82 -5.69 -0.53 15.69
N ASN A 83 -4.87 0.49 15.96
CA ASN A 83 -4.40 0.79 17.31
C ASN A 83 -5.45 1.50 18.18
N GLY A 84 -6.29 2.34 17.56
CA GLY A 84 -7.39 3.06 18.24
C GLY A 84 -8.54 2.15 18.68
N LYS A 85 -8.69 0.96 18.10
CA LYS A 85 -9.68 -0.06 18.52
C LYS A 85 -9.43 -0.65 19.91
N ARG A 86 -8.35 -0.27 20.63
CA ARG A 86 -8.23 -0.45 22.08
C ARG A 86 -9.03 0.63 22.84
N HIS A 87 -10.31 0.79 22.53
CA HIS A 87 -11.20 1.42 23.49
C HIS A 87 -11.44 0.40 24.61
N SER A 88 -10.87 0.67 25.79
CA SER A 88 -11.21 -0.06 27.01
C SER A 88 -12.73 -0.14 27.10
N LYS A 89 -13.25 -1.36 27.26
CA LYS A 89 -14.59 -1.54 27.81
C LYS A 89 -14.68 -0.88 29.18
#